data_AF-A0A1H8SSJ7-F1
#
_entry.id   AF-A0A1H8SSJ7-F1
#
_cell.length_a   1.000
_cell.length_b   1.000
_cell.length_c   1.000
_cell.angle_alpha   90.00
_cell.angle_beta   90.00
_cell.angle_gamma   90.00
#
_symmetry.space_group_name_H-M   'P 1'
#
loop_
_entity.id
_entity.type
_entity.pdbx_description
1 polymer ?
#
loop_
_entity_poly.entity_id
_entity_poly.type
_entity_poly.pdbx_seq_one_letter_code
_entity_poly.pdbx_strand_id
1 'polypeptide(L)'
;MVVLLVQLVWSAPLSLVFGRAYLITPEPVLLVLTAGFGLVAVGIVATTAALLVRWRVAARTRRRLLDTGSRVPALLVDVSYTGTRVNGHAVRKLTFESRSAGTPIRAVERTTAALPAGTPATIAYDLADPAKAVVADDLTALAADLARRADRKRQAWIDEMFRRQGKTASSGPAVFTTSTVSGSDGVPSDLASHIHEASAHGLDTALDQLRAMVRDGRLTQQQFDEAERQFSGLFGRSGH
;
A
#
# COMPACT_ATOMS: atom_id res chain seq x y z
N MET A 1 -19.00 25.04 4.77
CA MET A 1 -18.45 25.48 6.06
C MET A 1 -16.92 25.53 6.06
N VAL A 2 -16.19 24.50 5.62
CA VAL A 2 -14.70 24.47 5.58
C VAL A 2 -14.09 25.62 4.76
N VAL A 3 -14.68 25.99 3.63
CA VAL A 3 -14.18 27.09 2.77
C VAL A 3 -14.24 28.46 3.46
N LEU A 4 -15.29 28.72 4.24
CA LEU A 4 -15.45 29.96 4.99
C LEU A 4 -14.44 30.06 6.14
N LEU A 5 -14.17 28.94 6.83
CA LEU A 5 -13.14 28.89 7.87
C LEU A 5 -11.73 29.11 7.31
N VAL A 6 -11.42 28.53 6.15
CA VAL A 6 -10.15 28.79 5.47
C VAL A 6 -10.05 30.27 5.07
N GLN A 7 -11.10 30.85 4.46
CA GLN A 7 -11.09 32.28 4.13
C GLN A 7 -10.90 33.18 5.36
N LEU A 8 -11.57 32.87 6.48
CA LEU A 8 -11.43 33.63 7.73
C LEU A 8 -10.00 33.59 8.25
N VAL A 9 -9.38 32.40 8.27
CA VAL A 9 -8.01 32.18 8.76
C VAL A 9 -6.97 32.90 7.91
N TRP A 10 -7.15 32.98 6.59
CA TRP A 10 -6.22 33.72 5.73
C TRP A 10 -6.47 35.25 5.75
N SER A 11 -7.70 35.69 5.98
CA SER A 11 -8.06 37.13 5.94
C SER A 11 -7.48 37.95 7.10
N ALA A 12 -7.40 37.38 8.31
CA ALA A 12 -6.92 38.08 9.50
C ALA A 12 -5.42 38.49 9.43
N PRO A 13 -4.47 37.58 9.12
CA PRO A 13 -3.05 37.96 8.98
C PRO A 13 -2.82 38.88 7.79
N LEU A 14 -3.58 38.72 6.70
CA LEU A 14 -3.53 39.64 5.55
C LEU A 14 -3.94 41.06 5.95
N SER A 15 -5.04 41.20 6.71
CA SER A 15 -5.51 42.49 7.20
C SER A 15 -4.49 43.16 8.13
N LEU A 16 -3.79 42.38 8.97
CA LEU A 16 -2.73 42.88 9.85
C LEU A 16 -1.50 43.37 9.05
N VAL A 17 -1.07 42.62 8.04
CA VAL A 17 0.07 42.98 7.18
C VAL A 17 -0.25 44.23 6.36
N PHE A 18 -1.44 44.31 5.77
CA PHE A 18 -1.88 45.49 5.03
C PHE A 18 -2.04 46.72 5.94
N GLY A 19 -2.58 46.55 7.14
CA GLY A 19 -2.70 47.64 8.12
C GLY A 19 -1.34 48.20 8.56
N ARG A 20 -0.34 47.32 8.75
CA ARG A 20 1.02 47.76 9.10
C ARG A 20 1.77 48.37 7.92
N ALA A 21 1.61 47.82 6.71
CA ALA A 21 2.20 48.38 5.50
C ALA A 21 1.64 49.78 5.19
N TYR A 22 0.34 50.00 5.43
CA TYR A 22 -0.31 51.29 5.24
C TYR A 22 0.30 52.41 6.10
N LEU A 23 0.76 52.09 7.31
CA LEU A 23 1.32 53.08 8.24
C LEU A 23 2.76 53.50 7.92
N ILE A 24 3.50 52.70 7.14
CA ILE A 24 4.97 52.85 7.00
C ILE A 24 5.39 53.19 5.55
N THR A 25 4.57 52.85 4.56
CA THR A 25 4.99 52.84 3.15
C THR A 25 4.42 54.04 2.39
N PRO A 26 5.22 54.76 1.56
CA PRO A 26 4.71 55.86 0.74
C PRO A 26 3.62 55.39 -0.25
N GLU A 27 2.63 56.24 -0.50
CA GLU A 27 1.41 55.94 -1.29
C GLU A 27 1.63 55.17 -2.62
N PRO A 28 2.59 55.52 -3.50
CA PRO A 28 2.75 54.80 -4.77
C PRO A 28 3.19 53.35 -4.58
N VAL A 29 3.97 53.06 -3.53
CA VAL A 29 4.46 51.71 -3.25
C VAL A 29 3.31 50.82 -2.74
N LEU A 30 2.41 51.38 -1.94
CA LEU A 30 1.22 50.67 -1.46
C LEU A 30 0.30 50.25 -2.61
N LEU A 31 0.11 51.12 -3.60
CA LEU A 31 -0.74 50.83 -4.76
C LEU A 31 -0.18 49.67 -5.58
N VAL A 32 1.13 49.69 -5.87
CA VAL A 32 1.81 48.60 -6.60
C VAL A 32 1.73 47.28 -5.84
N LEU A 33 1.95 47.29 -4.52
CA LEU A 33 1.87 46.08 -3.70
C LEU A 33 0.45 45.51 -3.65
N THR A 34 -0.56 46.38 -3.51
CA THR A 34 -1.97 45.96 -3.46
C THR A 34 -2.42 45.40 -4.80
N ALA A 35 -2.04 46.05 -5.91
CA ALA A 35 -2.31 45.56 -7.26
C ALA A 35 -1.62 44.22 -7.54
N GLY A 36 -0.34 44.09 -7.17
CA GLY A 36 0.42 42.85 -7.30
C GLY A 36 -0.18 41.70 -6.49
N PHE A 37 -0.57 41.97 -5.24
CA PHE A 37 -1.26 40.99 -4.40
C PHE A 37 -2.61 40.58 -4.99
N GLY A 38 -3.40 41.54 -5.47
CA GLY A 38 -4.68 41.27 -6.13
C GLY A 38 -4.53 40.33 -7.33
N LEU A 39 -3.49 40.55 -8.16
CA LEU A 39 -3.21 39.71 -9.32
C LEU A 39 -2.82 38.28 -8.92
N VAL A 40 -1.94 38.12 -7.91
CA VAL A 40 -1.57 36.80 -7.38
C VAL A 40 -2.78 36.07 -6.80
N ALA A 41 -3.62 36.77 -6.03
CA ALA A 41 -4.82 36.20 -5.44
C ALA A 41 -5.80 35.70 -6.52
N VAL A 42 -6.05 36.50 -7.57
CA VAL A 42 -6.87 36.08 -8.72
C VAL A 42 -6.26 34.86 -9.42
N GLY A 43 -4.94 34.83 -9.59
CA GLY A 43 -4.24 33.68 -10.18
C GLY A 43 -4.42 32.38 -9.39
N ILE A 44 -4.32 32.44 -8.05
CA ILE A 44 -4.54 31.30 -7.17
C ILE A 44 -5.99 30.81 -7.25
N VAL A 45 -6.96 31.74 -7.21
CA VAL A 45 -8.38 31.40 -7.31
C VAL A 45 -8.70 30.76 -8.66
N ALA A 46 -8.21 31.32 -9.76
CA ALA A 46 -8.40 30.78 -11.10
C ALA A 46 -7.79 29.37 -11.24
N THR A 47 -6.58 29.16 -10.74
CA THR A 47 -5.91 27.85 -10.75
C THR A 47 -6.69 26.82 -9.93
N THR A 48 -7.16 27.21 -8.75
CA THR A 48 -7.96 26.34 -7.88
C THR A 48 -9.31 26.00 -8.53
N ALA A 49 -9.97 26.98 -9.13
CA ALA A 49 -11.22 26.79 -9.86
C ALA A 49 -11.03 25.82 -11.05
N ALA A 50 -9.95 25.98 -11.82
CA ALA A 50 -9.62 25.09 -12.92
C ALA A 50 -9.38 23.64 -12.45
N LEU A 51 -8.64 23.45 -11.34
CA LEU A 51 -8.44 22.13 -10.73
C LEU A 51 -9.75 21.50 -10.27
N LEU A 52 -10.64 22.28 -9.63
CA LEU A 52 -11.95 21.81 -9.19
C LEU A 52 -12.85 21.41 -10.38
N VAL A 53 -12.86 22.21 -11.45
CA VAL A 53 -13.62 21.90 -12.67
C VAL A 53 -13.08 20.61 -13.30
N ARG A 54 -11.76 20.49 -13.46
CA ARG A 54 -11.12 19.28 -13.99
C ARG A 54 -11.46 18.05 -13.15
N TRP A 55 -11.45 18.17 -11.83
CA TRP A 55 -11.81 17.08 -10.91
C TRP A 55 -13.29 16.70 -11.03
N ARG A 56 -14.19 17.68 -11.13
CA ARG A 56 -15.63 17.44 -11.35
C ARG A 56 -15.91 16.76 -12.68
N VAL A 57 -15.22 17.15 -13.75
CA VAL A 57 -15.34 16.49 -15.06
C VAL A 57 -14.88 15.04 -14.97
N ALA A 58 -13.71 14.80 -14.38
CA ALA A 58 -13.20 13.44 -14.18
C ALA A 58 -14.17 12.57 -13.34
N ALA A 59 -14.75 13.14 -12.28
CA ALA A 59 -15.73 12.45 -11.44
C ALA A 59 -17.04 12.14 -12.19
N ARG A 60 -17.52 13.06 -13.05
CA ARG A 60 -18.70 12.82 -13.89
C ARG A 60 -18.43 11.75 -14.94
N THR A 61 -17.29 11.80 -15.62
CA THR A 61 -16.89 10.77 -16.59
C THR A 61 -16.80 9.41 -15.92
N ARG A 62 -16.18 9.33 -14.73
CA ARG A 62 -16.14 8.10 -13.93
C ARG A 62 -17.54 7.59 -13.63
N ARG A 63 -18.43 8.42 -13.06
CA ARG A 63 -19.82 8.00 -12.76
C ARG A 63 -20.55 7.53 -14.01
N ARG A 64 -20.45 8.26 -15.12
CA ARG A 64 -21.05 7.86 -16.39
C ARG A 64 -20.55 6.50 -16.86
N LEU A 65 -19.25 6.25 -16.79
CA LEU A 65 -18.68 4.94 -17.15
C LEU A 65 -19.17 3.82 -16.22
N LEU A 66 -19.32 4.10 -14.93
CA LEU A 66 -19.86 3.12 -13.99
C LEU A 66 -21.33 2.80 -14.28
N ASP A 67 -22.12 3.81 -14.66
CA ASP A 67 -23.56 3.68 -14.87
C ASP A 67 -23.88 3.09 -16.26
N THR A 68 -23.19 3.51 -17.32
CA THR A 68 -23.52 3.17 -18.71
C THR A 68 -22.42 2.44 -19.47
N GLY A 69 -21.21 2.34 -18.90
CA GLY A 69 -20.07 1.73 -19.59
C GLY A 69 -20.18 0.21 -19.69
N SER A 70 -19.54 -0.34 -20.73
CA SER A 70 -19.41 -1.78 -20.89
C SER A 70 -18.52 -2.35 -19.80
N ARG A 71 -19.02 -3.35 -19.07
CA ARG A 71 -18.32 -3.99 -17.95
C ARG A 71 -17.67 -5.29 -18.40
N VAL A 72 -16.38 -5.44 -18.15
CA VAL A 72 -15.63 -6.66 -18.47
C VAL A 72 -14.76 -7.10 -17.30
N PRO A 73 -14.57 -8.41 -17.09
CA PRO A 73 -13.64 -8.92 -16.10
C PRO A 73 -12.20 -8.58 -16.52
N ALA A 74 -11.40 -8.17 -15.54
CA ALA A 74 -10.00 -7.83 -15.67
C ALA A 74 -9.20 -8.46 -14.54
N LEU A 75 -7.90 -8.65 -14.77
CA LEU A 75 -6.97 -9.11 -13.75
C LEU A 75 -5.97 -8.01 -13.43
N LEU A 76 -5.59 -7.89 -12.15
CA LEU A 76 -4.51 -7.03 -11.72
C LEU A 76 -3.17 -7.59 -12.24
N VAL A 77 -2.58 -6.92 -13.24
CA VAL A 77 -1.35 -7.40 -13.90
C VAL A 77 -0.07 -6.74 -13.37
N ASP A 78 -0.17 -5.50 -12.88
CA ASP A 78 0.98 -4.75 -12.39
C ASP A 78 0.61 -3.91 -11.16
N VAL A 79 1.56 -3.85 -10.22
CA VAL A 79 1.48 -3.09 -8.98
C VAL A 79 2.78 -2.31 -8.83
N SER A 80 2.73 -1.00 -9.08
CA SER A 80 3.89 -0.11 -8.95
C SER A 80 3.73 0.87 -7.80
N TYR A 81 4.82 1.14 -7.09
CA TYR A 81 4.83 2.14 -6.02
C TYR A 81 4.97 3.54 -6.60
N THR A 82 4.16 4.49 -6.12
CA THR A 82 4.20 5.88 -6.61
C THR A 82 5.24 6.75 -5.89
N GLY A 83 5.85 6.24 -4.81
CA GLY A 83 6.69 7.03 -3.90
C GLY A 83 5.92 8.00 -3.00
N THR A 84 4.61 8.15 -3.18
CA THR A 84 3.77 9.03 -2.35
C THR A 84 3.13 8.28 -1.19
N ARG A 85 2.95 8.94 -0.05
CA ARG A 85 2.26 8.43 1.14
C ARG A 85 1.07 9.31 1.47
N VAL A 86 -0.04 8.70 1.88
CA VAL A 86 -1.26 9.37 2.35
C VAL A 86 -1.62 8.75 3.70
N ASN A 87 -1.67 9.56 4.75
CA ASN A 87 -1.90 9.11 6.13
C ASN A 87 -0.95 7.98 6.57
N GLY A 88 0.33 8.07 6.19
CA GLY A 88 1.33 7.03 6.48
C GLY A 88 1.28 5.80 5.57
N HIS A 89 0.21 5.62 4.78
CA HIS A 89 0.06 4.49 3.86
C HIS A 89 0.64 4.81 2.48
N ALA A 90 1.43 3.89 1.92
CA ALA A 90 2.00 4.05 0.59
C ALA A 90 0.91 3.97 -0.49
N VAL A 91 0.88 4.94 -1.39
CA VAL A 91 -0.02 4.93 -2.55
C VAL A 91 0.61 4.08 -3.65
N ARG A 92 -0.18 3.15 -4.16
CA ARG A 92 0.20 2.20 -5.21
C ARG A 92 -0.60 2.50 -6.47
N LYS A 93 0.05 2.35 -7.62
CA LYS A 93 -0.57 2.37 -8.94
C LYS A 93 -0.85 0.92 -9.32
N LEU A 94 -2.14 0.60 -9.45
CA LEU A 94 -2.64 -0.70 -9.84
C LEU A 94 -3.04 -0.65 -11.30
N THR A 95 -2.54 -1.59 -12.11
CA THR A 95 -2.89 -1.70 -13.52
C THR A 95 -3.68 -2.98 -13.73
N PHE A 96 -4.96 -2.84 -14.07
CA PHE A 96 -5.84 -3.94 -14.44
C PHE A 96 -5.87 -4.09 -15.94
N GLU A 97 -5.72 -5.31 -16.45
CA GLU A 97 -5.81 -5.61 -17.88
C GLU A 97 -6.96 -6.59 -18.14
N SER A 98 -7.77 -6.29 -19.14
CA SER A 98 -8.73 -7.21 -19.75
C SER A 98 -8.39 -7.39 -21.22
N ARG A 99 -8.57 -8.60 -21.75
CA ARG A 99 -8.43 -8.88 -23.18
C ARG A 99 -9.80 -9.17 -23.76
N SER A 100 -10.52 -8.11 -24.10
CA SER A 100 -11.80 -8.22 -24.81
C SER A 100 -11.53 -8.20 -26.31
N ALA A 101 -11.99 -9.24 -27.03
CA ALA A 101 -11.81 -9.37 -28.49
C ALA A 101 -10.34 -9.21 -28.97
N GLY A 102 -9.37 -9.68 -28.17
CA GLY A 102 -7.95 -9.64 -28.52
C GLY A 102 -7.24 -8.29 -28.33
N THR A 103 -7.97 -7.22 -27.98
CA THR A 103 -7.37 -5.91 -27.68
C THR A 103 -7.19 -5.74 -26.17
N PRO A 104 -5.98 -5.40 -25.67
CA PRO A 104 -5.77 -5.17 -24.25
C PRO A 104 -6.39 -3.83 -23.82
N ILE A 105 -7.37 -3.90 -22.93
CA ILE A 105 -7.98 -2.73 -22.28
C ILE A 105 -7.35 -2.62 -20.89
N ARG A 106 -6.81 -1.44 -20.58
CA ARG A 106 -6.10 -1.20 -19.31
C ARG A 106 -6.79 -0.13 -18.49
N ALA A 107 -7.09 -0.45 -17.24
CA ALA A 107 -7.55 0.52 -16.24
C ALA A 107 -6.45 0.74 -15.22
N VAL A 108 -6.11 2.00 -14.97
CA VAL A 108 -5.08 2.38 -13.99
C VAL A 108 -5.74 3.09 -12.83
N GLU A 109 -5.68 2.50 -11.65
CA GLU A 109 -6.24 3.09 -10.42
C GLU A 109 -5.11 3.31 -9.41
N ARG A 110 -5.18 4.43 -8.66
CA ARG A 110 -4.25 4.71 -7.57
C ARG A 110 -4.97 4.52 -6.24
N THR A 111 -4.45 3.65 -5.39
CA THR A 111 -5.07 3.35 -4.10
C THR A 111 -4.02 3.09 -3.03
N THR A 112 -4.41 3.26 -1.77
CA THR A 112 -3.62 2.81 -0.60
C THR A 112 -3.88 1.34 -0.27
N ALA A 113 -4.93 0.74 -0.85
CA ALA A 113 -5.29 -0.65 -0.64
C ALA A 113 -4.24 -1.60 -1.24
N ALA A 114 -3.89 -2.64 -0.48
CA ALA A 114 -2.99 -3.70 -0.92
C ALA A 114 -3.78 -4.79 -1.63
N LEU A 115 -3.51 -5.00 -2.92
CA LEU A 115 -4.09 -6.09 -3.71
C LEU A 115 -2.96 -6.94 -4.32
N PRO A 116 -3.01 -8.28 -4.20
CA PRO A 116 -2.04 -9.16 -4.84
C PRO A 116 -2.27 -9.20 -6.36
N ALA A 117 -1.18 -9.36 -7.13
CA ALA A 117 -1.28 -9.59 -8.57
C ALA A 117 -2.20 -10.81 -8.86
N GLY A 118 -2.92 -10.75 -9.98
CA GLY A 118 -3.94 -11.73 -10.34
C GLY A 118 -5.30 -11.52 -9.65
N THR A 119 -5.46 -10.50 -8.81
CA THR A 119 -6.78 -10.17 -8.23
C THR A 119 -7.78 -9.86 -9.34
N PRO A 120 -8.92 -10.56 -9.41
CA PRO A 120 -9.98 -10.24 -10.37
C PRO A 120 -10.72 -8.98 -9.95
N ALA A 121 -11.01 -8.12 -10.92
CA ALA A 121 -11.86 -6.96 -10.76
C ALA A 121 -12.66 -6.69 -12.05
N THR A 122 -13.73 -5.94 -11.94
CA THR A 122 -14.53 -5.48 -13.06
C THR A 122 -14.02 -4.11 -13.50
N ILE A 123 -13.71 -3.95 -14.78
CA ILE A 123 -13.45 -2.64 -15.38
C ILE A 123 -14.66 -2.21 -16.21
N ALA A 124 -14.97 -0.92 -16.18
CA ALA A 124 -15.95 -0.29 -17.03
C ALA A 124 -15.25 0.64 -18.01
N TYR A 125 -15.62 0.57 -19.29
CA TYR A 125 -15.02 1.40 -20.34
C TYR A 125 -16.07 1.85 -21.36
N ASP A 126 -15.75 2.91 -22.11
CA ASP A 126 -16.53 3.35 -23.27
C ASP A 126 -15.97 2.65 -24.52
N LEU A 127 -16.85 2.07 -25.33
CA LEU A 127 -16.46 1.44 -26.61
C LEU A 127 -15.82 2.45 -27.58
N ALA A 128 -16.23 3.72 -27.51
CA ALA A 128 -15.66 4.78 -28.33
C ALA A 128 -14.27 5.25 -27.84
N ASP A 129 -13.94 5.02 -26.56
CA ASP A 129 -12.67 5.43 -25.95
C ASP A 129 -12.20 4.42 -24.88
N PRO A 130 -11.67 3.26 -25.30
CA PRO A 130 -11.25 2.20 -24.37
C PRO A 130 -10.03 2.59 -23.53
N ALA A 131 -9.31 3.66 -23.90
CA ALA A 131 -8.15 4.14 -23.16
C ALA A 131 -8.54 4.78 -21.80
N LYS A 132 -9.80 5.16 -21.62
CA LYS A 132 -10.32 5.74 -20.37
C LYS A 132 -11.11 4.74 -19.51
N ALA A 133 -10.67 3.48 -19.49
CA ALA A 133 -11.27 2.47 -18.62
C ALA A 133 -11.09 2.81 -17.13
N VAL A 134 -12.10 2.50 -16.32
CA VAL A 134 -12.11 2.73 -14.88
C VAL A 134 -12.48 1.44 -14.15
N VAL A 135 -11.88 1.20 -12.99
CA VAL A 135 -12.26 0.05 -12.15
C VAL A 135 -13.62 0.31 -11.52
N ALA A 136 -14.55 -0.63 -11.73
CA ALA A 136 -15.93 -0.52 -11.25
C ALA A 136 -16.11 -0.98 -9.80
N ASP A 137 -15.26 -1.89 -9.34
CA ASP A 137 -15.32 -2.42 -7.98
C ASP A 137 -14.74 -1.44 -6.96
N ASP A 138 -15.29 -1.47 -5.74
CA ASP A 138 -14.68 -0.80 -4.60
C ASP A 138 -13.44 -1.58 -4.15
N LEU A 139 -12.27 -1.08 -4.57
CA LEU A 139 -10.97 -1.67 -4.25
C LEU A 139 -10.70 -1.77 -2.74
N THR A 140 -11.28 -0.86 -1.94
CA THR A 140 -11.12 -0.87 -0.48
C THR A 140 -11.91 -2.02 0.12
N ALA A 141 -13.17 -2.18 -0.32
CA ALA A 141 -14.00 -3.31 0.08
C ALA A 141 -13.40 -4.64 -0.39
N LEU A 142 -12.86 -4.69 -1.61
CA LEU A 142 -12.21 -5.86 -2.17
C LEU A 142 -10.97 -6.26 -1.36
N ALA A 143 -10.10 -5.30 -1.04
CA ALA A 143 -8.92 -5.55 -0.22
C ALA A 143 -9.28 -6.02 1.20
N ALA A 144 -10.29 -5.41 1.81
CA ALA A 144 -10.80 -5.84 3.11
C ALA A 144 -11.34 -7.27 3.06
N ASP A 145 -12.02 -7.65 1.97
CA ASP A 145 -12.51 -9.03 1.83
C ASP A 145 -11.40 -10.05 1.62
N LEU A 146 -10.39 -9.71 0.82
CA LEU A 146 -9.22 -10.57 0.64
C LEU A 146 -8.44 -10.77 1.93
N ALA A 147 -8.27 -9.71 2.74
CA ALA A 147 -7.65 -9.81 4.05
C ALA A 147 -8.43 -10.79 4.96
N ARG A 148 -9.77 -10.64 5.03
CA ARG A 148 -10.61 -11.57 5.80
C ARG A 148 -10.52 -13.00 5.30
N ARG A 149 -10.42 -13.23 3.98
CA ARG A 149 -10.25 -14.58 3.41
C ARG A 149 -8.89 -15.16 3.76
N ALA A 150 -7.82 -14.36 3.73
CA ALA A 150 -6.49 -14.77 4.12
C ALA A 150 -6.45 -15.17 5.60
N ASP A 151 -7.06 -14.37 6.47
CA ASP A 151 -7.15 -14.67 7.91
C ASP A 151 -7.90 -15.96 8.18
N ARG A 152 -9.04 -16.19 7.51
CA ARG A 152 -9.79 -17.45 7.63
C ARG A 152 -8.98 -18.66 7.17
N LYS A 153 -8.25 -18.54 6.06
CA LYS A 153 -7.37 -19.62 5.58
C LYS A 153 -6.25 -19.91 6.58
N ARG A 154 -5.67 -18.87 7.16
CA ARG A 154 -4.64 -18.98 8.19
C ARG A 154 -5.18 -19.69 9.43
N GLN A 155 -6.35 -19.30 9.92
CA GLN A 155 -7.00 -19.97 11.06
C GLN A 155 -7.31 -21.44 10.76
N ALA A 156 -7.90 -21.74 9.61
CA ALA A 156 -8.18 -23.12 9.21
C ALA A 156 -6.91 -23.99 9.12
N TRP A 157 -5.80 -23.40 8.65
CA TRP A 157 -4.51 -24.08 8.63
C TRP A 157 -3.95 -24.32 10.04
N ILE A 158 -4.06 -23.34 10.95
CA ILE A 158 -3.66 -23.50 12.36
C ILE A 158 -4.47 -24.61 13.03
N ASP A 159 -5.80 -24.63 12.83
CA ASP A 159 -6.68 -25.66 13.39
C ASP A 159 -6.36 -27.06 12.83
N GLU A 160 -6.01 -27.14 11.55
CA GLU A 160 -5.52 -28.37 10.92
C GLU A 160 -4.21 -28.86 11.55
N MET A 161 -3.25 -27.97 11.77
CA MET A 161 -1.97 -28.29 12.42
C MET A 161 -2.17 -28.86 13.83
N PHE A 162 -3.00 -28.20 14.66
CA PHE A 162 -3.27 -28.68 16.01
C PHE A 162 -4.05 -30.01 16.03
N ARG A 163 -5.02 -30.18 15.13
CA ARG A 163 -5.76 -31.44 15.01
C ARG A 163 -4.85 -32.60 14.61
N ARG A 164 -3.85 -32.38 13.74
CA ARG A 164 -2.84 -33.39 13.40
C ARG A 164 -1.97 -33.77 14.59
N GLN A 165 -1.50 -32.78 15.36
CA GLN A 165 -0.69 -33.02 16.56
C GLN A 165 -1.47 -33.74 17.69
N GLY A 166 -2.74 -33.40 17.88
CA GLY A 166 -3.61 -34.09 18.85
C GLY A 166 -3.84 -35.57 18.48
N LYS A 167 -3.96 -35.87 17.18
CA LYS A 167 -4.15 -37.26 16.71
C LYS A 167 -2.92 -38.14 17.01
N THR A 168 -1.72 -37.61 16.84
CA THR A 168 -0.46 -38.32 17.16
C THR A 168 -0.25 -38.55 18.66
N ALA A 169 -0.79 -37.69 19.53
CA ALA A 169 -0.70 -37.88 20.98
C ALA A 169 -1.65 -38.97 21.51
N SER A 170 -2.72 -39.29 20.77
CA SER A 170 -3.74 -40.27 21.17
C SER A 170 -3.43 -41.71 20.77
N SER A 171 -2.40 -41.96 19.94
CA SER A 171 -1.99 -43.30 19.53
C SER A 171 -1.04 -43.95 20.55
N GLY A 172 -1.57 -44.27 21.73
CA GLY A 172 -1.00 -45.22 22.71
C GLY A 172 0.29 -44.80 23.44
N PRO A 173 0.53 -45.33 24.66
CA PRO A 173 1.79 -45.11 25.36
C PRO A 173 2.92 -45.80 24.61
N ALA A 174 3.65 -45.06 23.78
CA ALA A 174 4.96 -45.48 23.34
C ALA A 174 5.84 -45.58 24.59
N VAL A 175 6.22 -46.81 24.95
CA VAL A 175 7.21 -47.11 25.99
C VAL A 175 8.47 -46.32 25.64
N PHE A 176 8.68 -45.22 26.37
CA PHE A 176 9.78 -44.31 26.16
C PHE A 176 11.03 -44.95 26.75
N THR A 177 11.76 -45.74 25.96
CA THR A 177 13.14 -46.09 26.31
C THR A 177 13.97 -44.81 26.22
N THR A 178 14.30 -44.24 27.37
CA THR A 178 15.24 -43.12 27.52
C THR A 178 16.63 -43.57 27.06
N SER A 179 16.93 -43.30 25.79
CA SER A 179 18.30 -43.32 25.28
C SER A 179 18.91 -41.96 25.60
N THR A 180 19.72 -41.91 26.66
CA THR A 180 20.53 -40.76 27.05
C THR A 180 21.59 -40.52 25.97
N VAL A 181 21.31 -39.63 25.02
CA VAL A 181 22.32 -39.18 24.03
C VAL A 181 22.98 -37.92 24.58
N SER A 182 24.13 -38.14 25.21
CA SER A 182 25.13 -37.13 25.49
C SER A 182 26.01 -36.98 24.24
N GLY A 183 25.90 -35.87 23.53
CA GLY A 183 26.71 -35.60 22.34
C GLY A 183 26.61 -34.15 21.91
N SER A 184 27.72 -33.43 22.08
CA SER A 184 27.96 -32.05 21.68
C SER A 184 28.07 -31.89 20.15
N ASP A 185 27.91 -30.64 19.71
CA ASP A 185 28.33 -30.06 18.43
C ASP A 185 27.54 -30.44 17.17
N GLY A 186 26.44 -29.71 16.95
CA GLY A 186 25.79 -29.60 15.65
C GLY A 186 24.68 -28.55 15.71
N VAL A 187 24.74 -27.54 14.83
CA VAL A 187 23.68 -26.54 14.66
C VAL A 187 22.34 -27.28 14.49
N PRO A 188 21.30 -26.95 15.27
CA PRO A 188 20.05 -27.69 15.25
C PRO A 188 19.44 -27.65 13.85
N SER A 189 19.17 -28.83 13.28
CA SER A 189 18.55 -29.02 11.96
C SER A 189 17.22 -28.28 11.79
N ASP A 190 16.56 -27.94 12.90
CA ASP A 190 15.33 -27.13 12.92
C ASP A 190 15.57 -25.71 12.41
N LEU A 191 16.75 -25.12 12.65
CA LEU A 191 17.06 -23.75 12.23
C LEU A 191 17.12 -23.62 10.70
N ALA A 192 17.67 -24.63 10.01
CA ALA A 192 17.76 -24.64 8.56
C ALA A 192 16.38 -24.74 7.89
N SER A 193 15.44 -25.48 8.51
CA SER A 193 14.06 -25.59 8.00
C SER A 193 13.29 -24.27 8.10
N HIS A 194 13.45 -23.55 9.22
CA HIS A 194 12.83 -22.24 9.42
C HIS A 194 13.40 -21.16 8.50
N ILE A 195 14.71 -21.20 8.21
CA ILE A 195 15.35 -20.29 7.26
C ILE A 195 14.80 -20.49 5.85
N HIS A 196 14.56 -21.74 5.44
CA HIS A 196 14.04 -22.03 4.10
C HIS A 196 12.58 -21.62 3.93
N GLU A 197 11.74 -21.81 4.97
CA GLU A 197 10.35 -21.39 4.98
C GLU A 197 10.19 -19.85 5.03
N ALA A 198 11.02 -19.15 5.81
CA ALA A 198 11.00 -17.70 5.89
C ALA A 198 11.43 -17.02 4.57
N SER A 199 12.34 -17.65 3.81
CA SER A 199 12.79 -17.14 2.50
C SER A 199 11.65 -17.07 1.45
N ALA A 200 10.62 -17.91 1.59
CA ALA A 200 9.45 -17.90 0.70
C ALA A 200 8.49 -16.72 0.95
N HIS A 201 8.57 -16.08 2.12
CA HIS A 201 7.70 -14.97 2.54
C HIS A 201 8.33 -13.58 2.40
N GLY A 202 9.47 -13.48 1.72
CA GLY A 202 10.20 -12.23 1.46
C GLY A 202 11.22 -11.88 2.53
N LEU A 203 12.36 -11.34 2.10
CA LEU A 203 13.55 -11.06 2.92
C LEU A 203 13.24 -10.24 4.18
N ASP A 204 12.44 -9.19 4.05
CA ASP A 204 12.09 -8.29 5.16
C ASP A 204 11.32 -9.03 6.26
N THR A 205 10.38 -9.91 5.87
CA THR A 205 9.61 -10.74 6.80
C THR A 205 10.49 -11.74 7.55
N ALA A 206 11.47 -12.32 6.87
CA ALA A 206 12.42 -13.26 7.46
C ALA A 206 13.35 -12.60 8.49
N LEU A 207 13.86 -11.40 8.17
CA LEU A 207 14.70 -10.62 9.09
C LEU A 207 13.93 -10.16 10.33
N ASP A 208 12.67 -9.77 10.17
CA ASP A 208 11.82 -9.39 11.31
C ASP A 208 11.50 -10.58 12.23
N GLN A 209 11.32 -11.79 11.67
CA GLN A 209 11.19 -13.02 12.47
C GLN A 209 12.48 -13.39 13.21
N LEU A 210 13.64 -13.28 12.56
CA LEU A 210 14.94 -13.51 13.21
C LEU A 210 15.17 -12.55 14.38
N ARG A 211 14.83 -11.26 14.21
CA ARG A 211 14.90 -10.25 15.29
C ARG A 211 13.95 -10.53 16.44
N ALA A 212 12.78 -11.12 16.18
CA ALA A 212 11.87 -11.55 17.23
C ALA A 212 12.47 -12.70 18.06
N MET A 213 13.10 -13.67 17.40
CA MET A 213 13.74 -14.82 18.08
C MET A 213 14.93 -14.41 18.96
N VAL A 214 15.70 -13.40 18.57
CA VAL A 214 16.77 -12.81 19.41
C VAL A 214 16.18 -12.15 20.66
N ARG A 215 15.08 -11.38 20.50
CA ARG A 215 14.39 -10.73 21.62
C ARG A 215 13.84 -11.72 22.63
N ASP A 216 13.36 -12.86 22.15
CA ASP A 216 12.82 -13.93 22.98
C ASP A 216 13.92 -14.81 23.61
N GLY A 217 15.20 -14.50 23.38
CA GLY A 217 16.35 -15.25 23.91
C GLY A 217 16.53 -16.65 23.30
N ARG A 218 15.80 -16.95 22.21
CA ARG A 218 15.85 -18.26 21.53
C ARG A 218 17.02 -18.35 20.55
N LEU A 219 17.59 -17.21 20.18
CA LEU A 219 18.74 -17.07 19.31
C LEU A 219 19.77 -16.16 19.97
N THR A 220 21.04 -16.52 19.92
CA THR A 220 22.10 -15.63 20.38
C THR A 220 22.39 -14.56 19.32
N GLN A 221 22.92 -13.41 19.75
CA GLN A 221 23.29 -12.33 18.82
C GLN A 221 24.30 -12.82 17.76
N GLN A 222 25.20 -13.72 18.14
CA GLN A 222 26.18 -14.31 17.23
C GLN A 222 25.53 -15.16 16.14
N GLN A 223 24.47 -15.93 16.47
CA GLN A 223 23.70 -16.71 15.50
C GLN A 223 22.90 -15.82 14.56
N PHE A 224 22.41 -14.67 15.04
CA PHE A 224 21.73 -13.68 14.20
C PHE A 224 22.69 -13.06 13.19
N ASP A 225 23.86 -12.61 13.64
CA ASP A 225 24.85 -11.99 12.76
C ASP A 225 25.36 -12.98 11.70
N GLU A 226 25.45 -14.27 12.03
CA GLU A 226 25.82 -15.31 11.06
C GLU A 226 24.69 -15.59 10.04
N ALA A 227 23.44 -15.63 10.47
CA ALA A 227 22.29 -15.72 9.56
C ALA A 227 22.22 -14.50 8.63
N GLU A 228 22.41 -13.28 9.14
CA GLU A 228 22.40 -12.05 8.34
C GLU A 228 23.51 -12.06 7.27
N ARG A 229 24.71 -12.55 7.61
CA ARG A 229 25.79 -12.76 6.63
C ARG A 229 25.42 -13.78 5.56
N GLN A 230 24.84 -14.92 5.93
CA GLN A 230 24.38 -15.93 4.97
C GLN A 230 23.30 -15.39 4.03
N PHE A 231 22.33 -14.64 4.56
CA PHE A 231 21.31 -13.97 3.75
C PHE A 231 21.91 -12.91 2.82
N SER A 232 22.81 -12.05 3.31
CA SER A 232 23.46 -11.04 2.48
C SER A 232 24.32 -11.65 1.36
N GLY A 233 24.94 -12.80 1.59
CA GLY A 233 25.71 -13.54 0.59
C GLY A 233 24.83 -14.19 -0.49
N LEU A 234 23.62 -14.63 -0.15
CA LEU A 234 22.68 -15.23 -1.11
C LEU A 234 22.04 -14.19 -2.03
N PHE A 235 21.77 -12.98 -1.53
CA PHE A 235 21.07 -11.94 -2.29
C PHE A 235 22.00 -10.85 -2.84
N GLY A 236 23.23 -10.72 -2.33
CA GLY A 236 24.20 -9.72 -2.78
C GLY A 236 24.88 -10.02 -4.12
N ARG A 237 24.60 -11.16 -4.77
CA ARG A 237 25.28 -11.59 -6.00
C ARG A 237 24.54 -11.26 -7.30
N SER A 238 23.38 -10.61 -7.27
CA SER A 238 22.59 -10.26 -8.46
C SER A 238 22.82 -8.84 -9.00
N GLY A 239 23.97 -8.23 -8.69
CA GLY A 239 24.32 -6.87 -9.07
C GLY A 239 25.67 -6.76 -9.79
N HIS A 240 25.86 -7.52 -10.87
CA HIS A 240 26.85 -7.26 -11.93
C HIS A 240 26.23 -7.58 -13.30
#